data_AF-A0A2R6MZV6-F1
#
_entry.id   AF-A0A2R6MZV6-F1
#
_cell.length_a   1.000
_cell.length_b   1.000
_cell.length_c   1.000
_cell.angle_alpha   90.00
_cell.angle_beta   90.00
_cell.angle_gamma   90.00
#
_symmetry.space_group_name_H-M   'P 1'
#
loop_
_entity.id
_entity.type
_entity.pdbx_description
1 polymer ?
#
loop_
_entity_poly.entity_id
_entity_poly.type
_entity_poly.pdbx_seq_one_letter_code
_entity_poly.pdbx_strand_id
1 'polypeptide(L)'
;EESRETASRGGKTRMFAAGVTNNFAVTLVAFGLLFGPVIASVGVAPGAAVGGVVPDSSAADAGIEPGDRITAVDGRPVGADNLSTVLADSNRDRVTVTLNGDRRREVERRLLVTAATEGAPADLDSGATIARVDDETVRSRARFREVVAANERITVETSDGTTTTFPAGAYVSVAEGEPLNESGVPADLAVITWINGSDGDTRVGSQSDLVDRLDGTSPGDRLTVVAHVDGERRVVEVELGENPNDDGGFLGIRAFPGTTGLSVDDFGVRTYPAEAYLAALGGDGSDGGGGATGGFGAVGDSFFGRTIVALYLPLSGVLGPFSFNFPGFVGVNLNFYEPVGPLGGLGDGVFLLANILFWVGWINVQLGFFNCIPAFPLDGGHILRSSAETVVSRLPVDASRRIVR
;
A
#
# COMPACT_ATOMS: atom_id res chain seq x y z
N GLU A 1 -37.91 32.92 -8.61
CA GLU A 1 -37.83 34.22 -7.91
C GLU A 1 -39.01 34.52 -6.96
N GLU A 2 -40.28 34.49 -7.38
CA GLU A 2 -41.41 34.94 -6.53
C GLU A 2 -41.65 34.16 -5.22
N SER A 3 -41.42 32.84 -5.20
CA SER A 3 -41.50 32.06 -3.95
C SER A 3 -40.33 32.30 -2.98
N ARG A 4 -39.27 33.03 -3.40
CA ARG A 4 -38.10 33.36 -2.55
C ARG A 4 -38.33 34.63 -1.72
N GLU A 5 -39.24 35.51 -2.13
CA GLU A 5 -39.49 36.78 -1.44
C GLU A 5 -40.52 36.68 -0.31
N THR A 6 -41.44 35.72 -0.39
CA THR A 6 -42.57 35.56 0.55
C THR A 6 -42.31 34.60 1.71
N ALA A 7 -41.19 33.86 1.70
CA ALA A 7 -40.86 32.94 2.79
C ALA A 7 -40.40 33.71 4.05
N SER A 8 -41.01 33.38 5.21
CA SER A 8 -40.58 33.89 6.51
C SER A 8 -39.09 33.58 6.76
N ARG A 9 -38.40 34.33 7.62
CA ARG A 9 -36.95 34.17 7.87
C ARG A 9 -36.55 32.71 8.16
N GLY A 10 -37.37 31.98 8.92
CA GLY A 10 -37.18 30.54 9.16
C GLY A 10 -37.53 29.61 7.99
N GLY A 11 -38.29 30.06 6.99
CA GLY A 11 -38.50 29.37 5.71
C GLY A 11 -37.29 29.43 4.79
N LYS A 12 -36.55 30.55 4.79
CA LYS A 12 -35.28 30.69 4.02
C LYS A 12 -34.18 29.81 4.60
N THR A 13 -33.99 29.80 5.93
CA THR A 13 -33.05 28.89 6.60
C THR A 13 -33.38 27.42 6.36
N ARG A 14 -34.68 27.04 6.34
CA ARG A 14 -35.11 25.66 6.02
C ARG A 14 -34.88 25.28 4.56
N MET A 15 -35.02 26.23 3.63
CA MET A 15 -34.76 26.01 2.19
C MET A 15 -33.27 25.77 1.93
N PHE A 16 -32.37 26.52 2.56
CA PHE A 16 -30.92 26.31 2.45
C PHE A 16 -30.46 25.02 3.17
N ALA A 17 -31.03 24.73 4.34
CA ALA A 17 -30.81 23.45 5.02
C ALA A 17 -31.34 22.26 4.21
N ALA A 18 -32.37 22.42 3.38
CA ALA A 18 -32.91 21.37 2.53
C ALA A 18 -31.95 20.98 1.39
N GLY A 19 -31.18 21.93 0.83
CA GLY A 19 -30.14 21.64 -0.16
C GLY A 19 -29.03 20.75 0.40
N VAL A 20 -28.50 21.13 1.57
CA VAL A 20 -27.51 20.34 2.32
C VAL A 20 -28.08 18.97 2.71
N THR A 21 -29.30 18.92 3.23
CA THR A 21 -29.94 17.67 3.69
C THR A 21 -30.20 16.71 2.54
N ASN A 22 -30.58 17.22 1.36
CA ASN A 22 -30.81 16.37 0.19
C ASN A 22 -29.53 15.67 -0.28
N ASN A 23 -28.40 16.38 -0.31
CA ASN A 23 -27.11 15.79 -0.67
C ASN A 23 -26.72 14.64 0.29
N PHE A 24 -26.90 14.83 1.60
CA PHE A 24 -26.65 13.77 2.57
C PHE A 24 -27.67 12.63 2.50
N ALA A 25 -28.93 12.91 2.18
CA ALA A 25 -29.95 11.87 1.98
C ALA A 25 -29.63 10.99 0.77
N VAL A 26 -29.26 11.60 -0.37
CA VAL A 26 -28.81 10.88 -1.57
C VAL A 26 -27.56 10.05 -1.26
N THR A 27 -26.60 10.63 -0.54
CA THR A 27 -25.41 9.92 -0.06
C THR A 27 -25.78 8.68 0.75
N LEU A 28 -26.67 8.82 1.73
CA LEU A 28 -27.06 7.72 2.62
C LEU A 28 -27.70 6.57 1.84
N VAL A 29 -28.57 6.89 0.87
CA VAL A 29 -29.19 5.89 0.00
C VAL A 29 -28.15 5.25 -0.93
N ALA A 30 -27.33 6.07 -1.60
CA ALA A 30 -26.34 5.59 -2.56
C ALA A 30 -25.32 4.65 -1.91
N PHE A 31 -24.72 5.07 -0.79
CA PHE A 31 -23.76 4.26 -0.05
C PHE A 31 -24.40 3.13 0.75
N GLY A 32 -25.64 3.28 1.22
CA GLY A 32 -26.38 2.19 1.84
C GLY A 32 -26.64 1.04 0.88
N LEU A 33 -27.00 1.35 -0.38
CA LEU A 33 -27.14 0.35 -1.44
C LEU A 33 -25.80 -0.21 -1.90
N LEU A 34 -24.78 0.64 -2.01
CA LEU A 34 -23.43 0.24 -2.40
C LEU A 34 -22.84 -0.76 -1.38
N PHE A 35 -22.63 -0.33 -0.13
CA PHE A 35 -21.95 -1.11 0.91
C PHE A 35 -22.76 -2.33 1.38
N GLY A 36 -24.06 -2.39 1.04
CA GLY A 36 -24.92 -3.53 1.34
C GLY A 36 -25.04 -4.48 0.15
N PRO A 37 -26.20 -4.56 -0.51
CA PRO A 37 -26.50 -5.60 -1.49
C PRO A 37 -25.59 -5.59 -2.72
N VAL A 38 -25.04 -4.43 -3.11
CA VAL A 38 -24.23 -4.33 -4.33
C VAL A 38 -22.83 -4.88 -4.10
N ILE A 39 -22.11 -4.44 -3.07
CA ILE A 39 -20.78 -4.97 -2.74
C ILE A 39 -20.85 -6.43 -2.30
N ALA A 40 -21.92 -6.84 -1.60
CA ALA A 40 -22.16 -8.27 -1.30
C ALA A 40 -22.41 -9.14 -2.56
N SER A 41 -22.54 -8.51 -3.73
CA SER A 41 -22.69 -9.17 -5.03
C SER A 41 -21.45 -9.04 -5.92
N VAL A 42 -20.33 -8.60 -5.37
CA VAL A 42 -19.04 -8.52 -6.05
C VAL A 42 -18.05 -9.42 -5.32
N GLY A 43 -17.37 -10.30 -6.05
CA GLY A 43 -16.30 -11.15 -5.55
C GLY A 43 -14.97 -10.80 -6.22
N VAL A 44 -13.87 -11.26 -5.64
CA VAL A 44 -12.54 -11.17 -6.26
C VAL A 44 -12.40 -12.31 -7.27
N ALA A 45 -12.11 -11.99 -8.52
CA ALA A 45 -11.90 -13.01 -9.53
C ALA A 45 -10.59 -13.79 -9.24
N PRO A 46 -10.55 -15.12 -9.45
CA PRO A 46 -9.36 -15.92 -9.18
C PRO A 46 -8.12 -15.45 -9.96
N GLY A 47 -6.96 -15.56 -9.32
CA GLY A 47 -5.66 -15.19 -9.86
C GLY A 47 -5.06 -13.92 -9.24
N ALA A 48 -3.77 -13.75 -9.41
CA ALA A 48 -3.07 -12.54 -9.01
C ALA A 48 -3.36 -11.42 -10.03
N ALA A 49 -4.06 -10.39 -9.58
CA ALA A 49 -4.41 -9.23 -10.38
C ALA A 49 -3.17 -8.39 -10.70
N VAL A 50 -2.87 -8.18 -11.98
CA VAL A 50 -1.72 -7.37 -12.43
C VAL A 50 -2.14 -5.91 -12.47
N GLY A 51 -1.81 -5.16 -11.41
CA GLY A 51 -2.11 -3.72 -11.33
C GLY A 51 -1.09 -2.86 -12.08
N GLY A 52 0.14 -3.34 -12.22
CA GLY A 52 1.20 -2.67 -12.96
C GLY A 52 2.28 -3.63 -13.40
N VAL A 53 3.02 -3.24 -14.43
CA VAL A 53 4.17 -3.99 -14.96
C VAL A 53 5.40 -3.08 -14.92
N VAL A 54 6.51 -3.61 -14.45
CA VAL A 54 7.78 -2.89 -14.38
C VAL A 54 8.37 -2.82 -15.81
N PRO A 55 8.80 -1.65 -16.30
CA PRO A 55 9.49 -1.54 -17.58
C PRO A 55 10.71 -2.46 -17.65
N ASP A 56 11.01 -2.99 -18.85
CA ASP A 56 12.18 -3.84 -19.13
C ASP A 56 12.26 -5.14 -18.29
N SER A 57 11.14 -5.56 -17.69
CA SER A 57 11.05 -6.78 -16.89
C SER A 57 10.63 -8.02 -17.69
N SER A 58 10.79 -9.20 -17.10
CA SER A 58 10.37 -10.48 -17.67
C SER A 58 8.88 -10.48 -18.11
N ALA A 59 8.00 -9.86 -17.31
CA ALA A 59 6.58 -9.75 -17.58
C ALA A 59 6.27 -8.78 -18.74
N ALA A 60 7.00 -7.66 -18.81
CA ALA A 60 6.88 -6.71 -19.92
C ALA A 60 7.27 -7.37 -21.25
N ASP A 61 8.40 -8.09 -21.28
CA ASP A 61 8.89 -8.82 -22.45
C ASP A 61 7.91 -9.91 -22.91
N ALA A 62 7.20 -10.53 -21.97
CA ALA A 62 6.18 -11.54 -22.26
C ALA A 62 4.82 -10.96 -22.71
N GLY A 63 4.69 -9.63 -22.75
CA GLY A 63 3.45 -8.94 -23.11
C GLY A 63 2.33 -9.14 -22.10
N ILE A 64 2.67 -9.23 -20.81
CA ILE A 64 1.71 -9.14 -19.71
C ILE A 64 1.37 -7.66 -19.53
N GLU A 65 0.08 -7.33 -19.39
CA GLU A 65 -0.39 -5.96 -19.31
C GLU A 65 -1.16 -5.70 -18.01
N PRO A 66 -1.21 -4.46 -17.51
CA PRO A 66 -2.11 -4.09 -16.43
C PRO A 66 -3.56 -4.45 -16.78
N GLY A 67 -4.26 -5.10 -15.84
CA GLY A 67 -5.61 -5.65 -16.06
C GLY A 67 -5.64 -7.16 -16.28
N ASP A 68 -4.50 -7.79 -16.54
CA ASP A 68 -4.42 -9.25 -16.58
C ASP A 68 -4.54 -9.88 -15.19
N ARG A 69 -5.05 -11.12 -15.12
CA ARG A 69 -4.97 -11.99 -13.94
C ARG A 69 -4.07 -13.17 -14.22
N ILE A 70 -3.02 -13.37 -13.43
CA ILE A 70 -2.20 -14.57 -13.49
C ILE A 70 -2.90 -15.66 -12.67
N THR A 71 -3.52 -16.62 -13.35
CA THR A 71 -4.33 -17.67 -12.71
C THR A 71 -3.55 -18.96 -12.49
N ALA A 72 -2.43 -19.15 -13.16
CA ALA A 72 -1.52 -20.27 -12.93
C ALA A 72 -0.10 -19.98 -13.41
N VAL A 73 0.88 -20.63 -12.78
CA VAL A 73 2.30 -20.66 -13.20
C VAL A 73 2.75 -22.12 -13.29
N ASP A 74 3.21 -22.55 -14.46
CA ASP A 74 3.57 -23.94 -14.77
C ASP A 74 2.45 -24.93 -14.43
N GLY A 75 1.19 -24.52 -14.63
CA GLY A 75 0.01 -25.32 -14.30
C GLY A 75 -0.35 -25.36 -12.81
N ARG A 76 0.45 -24.77 -11.92
CA ARG A 76 0.10 -24.60 -10.51
C ARG A 76 -0.85 -23.40 -10.36
N PRO A 77 -2.03 -23.57 -9.74
CA PRO A 77 -2.97 -22.48 -9.53
C PRO A 77 -2.35 -21.33 -8.72
N VAL A 78 -2.70 -20.11 -9.09
CA VAL A 78 -2.31 -18.88 -8.39
C VAL A 78 -3.57 -18.21 -7.85
N GLY A 79 -3.55 -17.83 -6.58
CA GLY A 79 -4.56 -17.04 -5.88
C GLY A 79 -4.20 -15.55 -5.90
N ALA A 80 -4.95 -14.73 -5.14
CA ALA A 80 -4.76 -13.28 -5.13
C ALA A 80 -3.42 -12.84 -4.52
N ASP A 81 -2.88 -13.61 -3.58
CA ASP A 81 -1.78 -13.25 -2.69
C ASP A 81 -0.53 -14.13 -2.82
N ASN A 82 -0.62 -15.29 -3.49
CA ASN A 82 0.42 -16.32 -3.46
C ASN A 82 1.35 -16.38 -4.69
N LEU A 83 1.24 -15.42 -5.63
CA LEU A 83 2.03 -15.43 -6.87
C LEU A 83 3.54 -15.49 -6.60
N SER A 84 4.02 -14.68 -5.65
CA SER A 84 5.44 -14.61 -5.28
C SER A 84 5.94 -15.95 -4.73
N THR A 85 5.14 -16.63 -3.90
CA THR A 85 5.43 -17.97 -3.37
C THR A 85 5.50 -18.99 -4.50
N VAL A 86 4.52 -19.02 -5.40
CA VAL A 86 4.51 -19.96 -6.53
C VAL A 86 5.72 -19.76 -7.45
N LEU A 87 6.13 -18.51 -7.69
CA LEU A 87 7.33 -18.18 -8.47
C LEU A 87 8.63 -18.54 -7.73
N ALA A 88 8.68 -18.35 -6.41
CA ALA A 88 9.83 -18.71 -5.58
C ALA A 88 10.06 -20.23 -5.56
N ASP A 89 8.99 -21.01 -5.53
CA ASP A 89 9.04 -22.48 -5.59
C ASP A 89 9.46 -23.01 -6.98
N SER A 90 9.55 -22.15 -8.00
CA SER A 90 10.03 -22.53 -9.33
C SER A 90 11.51 -22.21 -9.48
N ASN A 91 12.33 -23.25 -9.66
CA ASN A 91 13.75 -23.13 -10.04
C ASN A 91 13.96 -23.06 -11.55
N ARG A 92 12.90 -22.84 -12.33
CA ARG A 92 13.01 -22.73 -13.79
C ARG A 92 13.29 -21.30 -14.20
N ASP A 93 14.20 -21.18 -15.16
CA ASP A 93 14.51 -19.93 -15.87
C ASP A 93 13.35 -19.47 -16.76
N ARG A 94 12.50 -20.41 -17.18
CA ARG A 94 11.33 -20.15 -18.00
C ARG A 94 10.10 -20.74 -17.35
N VAL A 95 9.06 -19.92 -17.22
CA VAL A 95 7.78 -20.33 -16.65
C VAL A 95 6.67 -20.06 -17.65
N THR A 96 5.69 -20.95 -17.70
CA THR A 96 4.46 -20.75 -18.46
C THR A 96 3.39 -20.18 -17.55
N VAL A 97 2.96 -18.95 -17.82
CA VAL A 97 1.84 -18.34 -17.08
C VAL A 97 0.54 -18.52 -17.83
N THR A 98 -0.54 -18.78 -17.10
CA THR A 98 -1.92 -18.71 -17.62
C THR A 98 -2.52 -17.39 -17.19
N LEU A 99 -2.91 -16.57 -18.17
CA LEU A 99 -3.52 -15.28 -18.00
C LEU A 99 -5.03 -15.40 -18.23
N ASN A 100 -5.83 -14.80 -17.36
CA ASN A 100 -7.29 -14.73 -17.45
C ASN A 100 -7.99 -16.11 -17.58
N GLY A 101 -7.31 -17.19 -17.20
CA GLY A 101 -7.83 -18.57 -17.20
C GLY A 101 -7.52 -19.40 -18.45
N ASP A 102 -7.13 -18.79 -19.56
CA ASP A 102 -7.01 -19.49 -20.86
C ASP A 102 -5.74 -19.14 -21.65
N ARG A 103 -5.33 -17.87 -21.64
CA ARG A 103 -4.25 -17.36 -22.48
C ARG A 103 -2.91 -17.64 -21.87
N ARG A 104 -2.12 -18.51 -22.52
CA ARG A 104 -0.77 -18.86 -22.04
C ARG A 104 0.32 -17.95 -22.62
N ARG A 105 1.32 -17.64 -21.80
CA ARG A 105 2.55 -16.94 -22.17
C ARG A 105 3.76 -17.64 -21.56
N GLU A 106 4.83 -17.76 -22.33
CA GLU A 106 6.14 -18.18 -21.83
C GLU A 106 6.87 -16.93 -21.36
N VAL A 107 7.38 -16.96 -20.13
CA VAL A 107 8.10 -15.86 -19.49
C VAL A 107 9.51 -16.34 -19.21
N GLU A 108 10.49 -15.68 -19.81
CA GLU A 108 11.91 -15.88 -19.49
C GLU A 108 12.28 -14.97 -18.33
N ARG A 109 12.57 -15.57 -17.18
CA ARG A 109 12.88 -14.86 -15.93
C ARG A 109 14.29 -14.32 -15.96
N ARG A 110 14.46 -13.11 -15.46
CA ARG A 110 15.73 -12.43 -15.25
C ARG A 110 15.65 -11.63 -13.97
N LEU A 111 16.76 -11.53 -13.24
CA LEU A 111 16.78 -10.81 -11.98
C LEU A 111 17.03 -9.32 -12.23
N LEU A 112 15.98 -8.52 -12.14
CA LEU A 112 15.99 -7.08 -12.35
C LEU A 112 16.21 -6.34 -11.02
N VAL A 113 17.12 -5.39 -11.01
CA VAL A 113 17.24 -4.41 -9.91
C VAL A 113 16.11 -3.40 -10.06
N THR A 114 15.13 -3.43 -9.16
CA THR A 114 13.95 -2.55 -9.20
C THR A 114 14.16 -1.27 -8.40
N ALA A 115 15.05 -1.31 -7.42
CA ALA A 115 15.53 -0.12 -6.71
C ALA A 115 16.95 -0.35 -6.20
N ALA A 116 17.73 0.72 -6.16
CA ALA A 116 19.04 0.74 -5.56
C ALA A 116 19.14 1.99 -4.68
N THR A 117 19.70 1.82 -3.49
CA THR A 117 19.92 2.93 -2.55
C THR A 117 21.19 3.67 -2.94
N GLU A 118 21.10 4.98 -3.17
CA GLU A 118 22.24 5.82 -3.52
C GLU A 118 23.31 5.76 -2.42
N GLY A 119 24.58 5.61 -2.81
CA GLY A 119 25.71 5.47 -1.88
C GLY A 119 25.84 4.10 -1.21
N ALA A 120 24.96 3.14 -1.50
CA ALA A 120 25.12 1.79 -0.97
C ALA A 120 26.31 1.07 -1.62
N PRO A 121 27.02 0.18 -0.88
CA PRO A 121 28.20 -0.52 -1.40
C PRO A 121 27.95 -1.39 -2.63
N ALA A 122 26.69 -1.72 -2.91
CA ALA A 122 26.34 -2.49 -4.09
C ALA A 122 26.62 -1.75 -5.40
N ASP A 123 26.46 -0.41 -5.43
CA ASP A 123 26.80 0.44 -6.59
C ASP A 123 26.24 -0.08 -7.94
N LEU A 124 24.95 -0.42 -7.96
CA LEU A 124 24.23 -0.80 -9.18
C LEU A 124 23.07 0.17 -9.42
N ASP A 125 22.78 0.42 -10.70
CA ASP A 125 21.63 1.23 -11.10
C ASP A 125 20.32 0.43 -11.05
N SER A 126 19.23 1.12 -10.72
CA SER A 126 17.88 0.59 -10.97
C SER A 126 17.68 0.40 -12.47
N GLY A 127 17.09 -0.74 -12.85
CA GLY A 127 16.97 -1.20 -14.23
C GLY A 127 18.07 -2.17 -14.67
N ALA A 128 19.16 -2.30 -13.90
CA ALA A 128 20.20 -3.29 -14.21
C ALA A 128 19.66 -4.72 -14.08
N THR A 129 20.05 -5.60 -15.01
CA THR A 129 19.73 -7.04 -14.94
C THR A 129 20.94 -7.81 -14.43
N ILE A 130 20.82 -8.42 -13.26
CA ILE A 130 21.85 -9.30 -12.68
C ILE A 130 21.87 -10.60 -13.48
N ALA A 131 23.04 -10.95 -14.03
CA ALA A 131 23.25 -12.18 -14.79
C ALA A 131 23.88 -13.27 -13.92
N ARG A 132 24.87 -12.89 -13.10
CA ARG A 132 25.63 -13.81 -12.25
C ARG A 132 25.87 -13.22 -10.86
N VAL A 133 25.97 -14.11 -9.89
CA VAL A 133 26.46 -13.81 -8.54
C VAL A 133 27.54 -14.85 -8.23
N ASP A 134 28.75 -14.35 -7.99
CA ASP A 134 29.99 -15.12 -7.96
C ASP A 134 30.12 -15.98 -9.24
N ASP A 135 30.30 -17.29 -9.09
CA ASP A 135 30.42 -18.22 -10.23
C ASP A 135 29.07 -18.75 -10.73
N GLU A 136 27.96 -18.27 -10.19
CA GLU A 136 26.64 -18.83 -10.43
C GLU A 136 25.76 -17.93 -11.29
N THR A 137 24.98 -18.53 -12.19
CA THR A 137 23.95 -17.81 -12.93
C THR A 137 22.70 -17.65 -12.06
N VAL A 138 22.17 -16.43 -11.97
CA VAL A 138 21.03 -16.12 -11.12
C VAL A 138 19.91 -15.50 -11.95
N ARG A 139 18.79 -16.21 -12.05
CA ARG A 139 17.59 -15.77 -12.79
C ARG A 139 16.34 -15.62 -11.93
N SER A 140 16.42 -16.01 -10.65
CA SER A 140 15.32 -15.91 -9.71
C SER A 140 15.76 -15.27 -8.40
N ARG A 141 14.81 -14.62 -7.71
CA ARG A 141 15.01 -14.06 -6.37
C ARG A 141 15.31 -15.16 -5.36
N ALA A 142 14.71 -16.34 -5.52
CA ALA A 142 15.00 -17.50 -4.69
C ALA A 142 16.48 -17.90 -4.80
N ARG A 143 17.01 -18.03 -6.03
CA ARG A 143 18.42 -18.35 -6.23
C ARG A 143 19.34 -17.25 -5.72
N PHE A 144 18.99 -15.98 -5.94
CA PHE A 144 19.75 -14.85 -5.39
C PHE A 144 19.88 -14.94 -3.87
N ARG A 145 18.76 -15.19 -3.18
CA ARG A 145 18.72 -15.34 -1.72
C ARG A 145 19.58 -16.51 -1.25
N GLU A 146 19.56 -17.65 -1.94
CA GLU A 146 20.40 -18.81 -1.61
C GLU A 146 21.90 -18.47 -1.66
N VAL A 147 22.35 -17.79 -2.73
CA VAL A 147 23.76 -17.40 -2.89
C VAL A 147 24.18 -16.39 -1.83
N VAL A 148 23.33 -15.39 -1.57
CA VAL A 148 23.54 -14.38 -0.52
C VAL A 148 23.60 -15.01 0.87
N ALA A 149 22.75 -16.01 1.16
CA ALA A 149 22.74 -16.71 2.43
C ALA A 149 24.00 -17.57 2.63
N ALA A 150 24.61 -18.07 1.56
CA ALA A 150 25.84 -18.86 1.64
C ALA A 150 27.11 -18.01 1.80
N ASN A 151 27.10 -16.76 1.34
CA ASN A 151 28.31 -15.94 1.23
C ASN A 151 28.18 -14.57 1.91
N GLU A 152 29.12 -14.21 2.79
CA GLU A 152 29.15 -12.89 3.43
C GLU A 152 29.49 -11.77 2.44
N ARG A 153 30.34 -12.06 1.45
CA ARG A 153 30.70 -11.16 0.35
C ARG A 153 30.40 -11.84 -0.96
N ILE A 154 29.77 -11.11 -1.87
CA ILE A 154 29.40 -11.59 -3.21
C ILE A 154 29.94 -10.65 -4.28
N THR A 155 30.16 -11.19 -5.46
CA THR A 155 30.44 -10.43 -6.68
C THR A 155 29.25 -10.52 -7.61
N VAL A 156 28.62 -9.40 -7.92
CA VAL A 156 27.49 -9.34 -8.86
C VAL A 156 28.01 -8.92 -10.22
N GLU A 157 27.65 -9.67 -11.26
CA GLU A 157 27.86 -9.31 -12.67
C GLU A 157 26.52 -9.08 -13.34
N THR A 158 26.33 -7.89 -13.90
CA THR A 158 25.14 -7.52 -14.67
C THR A 158 25.27 -7.91 -16.13
N SER A 159 24.15 -7.95 -16.85
CA SER A 159 24.09 -8.38 -18.25
C SER A 159 24.82 -7.44 -19.22
N ASP A 160 25.09 -6.20 -18.82
CA ASP A 160 25.91 -5.24 -19.56
C ASP A 160 27.41 -5.32 -19.25
N GLY A 161 27.81 -6.23 -18.36
CA GLY A 161 29.19 -6.48 -17.96
C GLY A 161 29.68 -5.68 -16.75
N THR A 162 28.84 -4.87 -16.12
CA THR A 162 29.19 -4.20 -14.86
C THR A 162 29.40 -5.24 -13.76
N THR A 163 30.51 -5.12 -13.02
CA THR A 163 30.87 -6.05 -11.95
C THR A 163 31.19 -5.29 -10.68
N THR A 164 30.61 -5.72 -9.56
CA THR A 164 30.76 -5.09 -8.26
C THR A 164 30.84 -6.14 -7.15
N THR A 165 31.68 -5.91 -6.13
CA THR A 165 31.89 -6.84 -5.02
C THR A 165 31.63 -6.15 -3.68
N PHE A 166 30.67 -6.66 -2.92
CA PHE A 166 30.22 -6.02 -1.68
C PHE A 166 29.85 -7.05 -0.60
N PRO A 167 29.86 -6.66 0.69
CA PRO A 167 29.27 -7.49 1.74
C PRO A 167 27.77 -7.57 1.50
N ALA A 168 27.22 -8.78 1.40
CA ALA A 168 25.80 -8.99 1.20
C ALA A 168 25.10 -9.00 2.56
N GLY A 169 24.20 -8.05 2.83
CA GLY A 169 23.44 -8.09 4.08
C GLY A 169 22.40 -7.00 4.20
N ALA A 170 21.96 -6.73 5.43
CA ALA A 170 21.04 -5.64 5.67
C ALA A 170 21.79 -4.30 5.63
N TYR A 171 21.42 -3.43 4.70
CA TYR A 171 21.93 -2.06 4.67
C TYR A 171 21.17 -1.21 5.67
N VAL A 172 21.88 -0.52 6.55
CA VAL A 172 21.29 0.20 7.67
C VAL A 172 21.93 1.57 7.85
N SER A 173 21.15 2.52 8.33
CA SER A 173 21.65 3.73 8.98
C SER A 173 21.68 3.49 10.48
N VAL A 174 22.83 3.68 11.10
CA VAL A 174 23.00 3.58 12.55
C VAL A 174 22.69 4.94 13.19
N ALA A 175 21.83 4.96 14.20
CA ALA A 175 21.48 6.19 14.91
C ALA A 175 22.47 6.48 16.04
N GLU A 176 22.77 7.77 16.24
CA GLU A 176 23.70 8.23 17.28
C GLU A 176 23.11 8.03 18.67
N GLY A 177 23.92 7.52 19.60
CA GLY A 177 23.52 7.27 21.00
C GLY A 177 22.59 6.08 21.19
N GLU A 178 22.40 5.26 20.16
CA GLU A 178 21.59 4.05 20.24
C GLU A 178 22.45 2.77 20.40
N PRO A 179 21.88 1.61 20.79
CA PRO A 179 22.67 0.45 21.25
C PRO A 179 23.81 0.00 20.34
N LEU A 180 23.57 -0.11 19.03
CA LEU A 180 24.63 -0.50 18.08
C LEU A 180 25.73 0.56 17.99
N ASN A 181 25.39 1.84 18.09
CA ASN A 181 26.35 2.92 18.07
C ASN A 181 27.23 2.95 19.32
N GLU A 182 26.63 2.83 20.50
CA GLU A 182 27.32 2.80 21.78
C GLU A 182 28.28 1.59 21.90
N SER A 183 27.98 0.52 21.16
CA SER A 183 28.82 -0.69 21.07
C SER A 183 30.03 -0.56 20.14
N GLY A 184 30.24 0.61 19.51
CA GLY A 184 31.44 0.95 18.74
C GLY A 184 31.27 0.96 17.21
N VAL A 185 30.05 0.80 16.70
CA VAL A 185 29.76 1.04 15.28
C VAL A 185 29.48 2.55 15.09
N PRO A 186 30.15 3.25 14.16
CA PRO A 186 29.87 4.66 13.90
C PRO A 186 28.39 4.91 13.54
N ALA A 187 27.86 6.08 13.92
CA ALA A 187 26.52 6.54 13.54
C ALA A 187 26.52 6.98 12.06
N ASP A 188 26.61 5.99 11.18
CA ASP A 188 26.72 6.14 9.73
C ASP A 188 26.04 4.94 9.03
N LEU A 189 26.21 4.82 7.73
CA LEU A 189 25.73 3.73 6.91
C LEU A 189 26.59 2.48 7.12
N ALA A 190 25.94 1.35 7.33
CA ALA A 190 26.59 0.08 7.60
C ALA A 190 25.88 -1.07 6.87
N VAL A 191 26.59 -2.19 6.70
CA VAL A 191 25.99 -3.46 6.26
C VAL A 191 26.12 -4.49 7.37
N ILE A 192 25.00 -4.92 7.94
CA ILE A 192 24.95 -6.01 8.92
C ILE A 192 24.86 -7.34 8.17
N THR A 193 25.81 -8.24 8.45
CA THR A 193 25.93 -9.53 7.74
C THR A 193 25.69 -10.74 8.65
N TRP A 194 25.88 -10.58 9.95
CA TRP A 194 25.59 -11.64 10.93
C TRP A 194 25.05 -11.04 12.22
N ILE A 195 24.15 -11.79 12.85
CA ILE A 195 23.68 -11.57 14.21
C ILE A 195 23.70 -12.91 14.92
N ASN A 196 24.48 -13.00 16.00
CA ASN A 196 24.68 -14.23 16.74
C ASN A 196 24.18 -14.04 18.17
N GLY A 197 23.31 -14.93 18.63
CA GLY A 197 22.75 -14.92 19.98
C GLY A 197 23.04 -16.23 20.72
N SER A 198 22.43 -16.39 21.88
CA SER A 198 22.48 -17.63 22.66
C SER A 198 21.80 -18.82 21.95
N ASP A 199 20.93 -18.52 20.99
CA ASP A 199 20.19 -19.43 20.12
C ASP A 199 20.95 -19.85 18.84
N GLY A 200 22.09 -19.22 18.56
CA GLY A 200 22.99 -19.59 17.47
C GLY A 200 23.40 -18.42 16.57
N ASP A 201 24.24 -18.73 15.58
CA ASP A 201 24.72 -17.78 14.58
C ASP A 201 23.70 -17.63 13.45
N THR A 202 23.25 -16.40 13.18
CA THR A 202 22.30 -16.11 12.09
C THR A 202 22.94 -15.25 11.02
N ARG A 203 22.97 -15.77 9.79
CA ARG A 203 23.35 -15.02 8.60
C ARG A 203 22.23 -14.05 8.22
N VAL A 204 22.57 -12.77 8.07
CA VAL A 204 21.65 -11.70 7.66
C VAL A 204 21.89 -11.32 6.20
N GLY A 205 21.16 -11.92 5.27
CA GLY A 205 21.33 -11.70 3.83
C GLY A 205 20.62 -10.46 3.28
N SER A 206 19.63 -9.95 4.00
CA SER A 206 18.77 -8.85 3.58
C SER A 206 18.16 -8.14 4.77
N GLN A 207 17.51 -7.00 4.50
CA GLN A 207 16.73 -6.28 5.51
C GLN A 207 15.60 -7.12 6.11
N SER A 208 14.96 -8.01 5.34
CA SER A 208 13.92 -8.90 5.88
C SER A 208 14.51 -9.89 6.89
N ASP A 209 15.66 -10.50 6.57
CA ASP A 209 16.33 -11.44 7.49
C ASP A 209 16.76 -10.75 8.79
N LEU A 210 17.14 -9.46 8.72
CA LEU A 210 17.46 -8.67 9.91
C LEU A 210 16.23 -8.44 10.80
N VAL A 211 15.12 -8.01 10.20
CA VAL A 211 13.87 -7.77 10.93
C VAL A 211 13.38 -9.07 11.56
N ASP A 212 13.29 -10.16 10.79
CA ASP A 212 12.87 -11.47 11.28
C ASP A 212 13.75 -11.95 12.45
N ARG A 213 15.05 -11.66 12.42
CA ARG A 213 15.97 -12.01 13.52
C ARG A 213 15.73 -11.17 14.77
N LEU A 214 15.37 -9.90 14.64
CA LEU A 214 15.13 -9.00 15.79
C LEU A 214 13.74 -9.20 16.41
N ASP A 215 12.73 -9.52 15.62
CA ASP A 215 11.37 -9.79 16.10
C ASP A 215 11.32 -10.96 17.11
N GLY A 216 12.29 -11.89 17.03
CA GLY A 216 12.46 -12.99 17.97
C GLY A 216 13.24 -12.66 19.26
N THR A 217 13.57 -11.39 19.51
CA THR A 217 14.43 -10.96 20.64
C THR A 217 13.70 -10.07 21.62
N SER A 218 14.25 -9.95 22.83
CA SER A 218 13.74 -9.09 23.89
C SER A 218 14.72 -7.97 24.24
N PRO A 219 14.24 -6.82 24.75
CA PRO A 219 15.10 -5.81 25.37
C PRO A 219 15.99 -6.44 26.45
N GLY A 220 17.27 -6.07 26.46
CA GLY A 220 18.31 -6.61 27.34
C GLY A 220 18.99 -7.89 26.82
N ASP A 221 18.52 -8.50 25.73
CA ASP A 221 19.25 -9.60 25.09
C ASP A 221 20.61 -9.12 24.59
N ARG A 222 21.61 -10.00 24.62
CA ARG A 222 22.96 -9.71 24.13
C ARG A 222 23.24 -10.46 22.85
N LEU A 223 23.56 -9.72 21.80
CA LEU A 223 23.86 -10.24 20.48
C LEU A 223 25.26 -9.82 20.04
N THR A 224 25.96 -10.71 19.36
CA THR A 224 27.16 -10.35 18.60
C THR A 224 26.75 -9.97 17.18
N VAL A 225 27.05 -8.73 16.78
CA VAL A 225 26.71 -8.19 15.46
C VAL A 225 27.99 -8.07 14.62
N VAL A 226 27.94 -8.57 13.39
CA VAL A 226 28.99 -8.34 12.38
C VAL A 226 28.51 -7.27 11.41
N ALA A 227 29.11 -6.08 11.49
CA ALA A 227 28.80 -4.93 10.66
C ALA A 227 30.00 -4.53 9.78
N HIS A 228 29.74 -4.08 8.56
CA HIS A 228 30.74 -3.48 7.68
C HIS A 228 30.46 -1.99 7.57
N VAL A 229 31.43 -1.14 7.92
CA VAL A 229 31.36 0.32 7.76
C VAL A 229 32.58 0.76 6.96
N ASP A 230 32.36 1.48 5.86
CA ASP A 230 33.39 1.85 4.89
C ASP A 230 34.25 0.66 4.40
N GLY A 231 33.63 -0.52 4.29
CA GLY A 231 34.30 -1.75 3.88
C GLY A 231 35.11 -2.46 4.98
N GLU A 232 35.24 -1.85 6.16
CA GLU A 232 35.90 -2.47 7.31
C GLU A 232 34.90 -3.31 8.13
N ARG A 233 35.25 -4.59 8.30
CA ARG A 233 34.47 -5.55 9.09
C ARG A 233 34.70 -5.32 10.59
N ARG A 234 33.62 -5.07 11.33
CA ARG A 234 33.58 -4.89 12.78
C ARG A 234 32.72 -5.99 13.40
N VAL A 235 33.16 -6.48 14.56
CA VAL A 235 32.42 -7.46 15.36
C VAL A 235 32.23 -6.84 16.74
N VAL A 236 30.99 -6.62 17.14
CA VAL A 236 30.63 -5.94 18.40
C VAL A 236 29.60 -6.76 19.16
N GLU A 237 29.71 -6.78 20.48
CA GLU A 237 28.64 -7.29 21.35
C GLU A 237 27.72 -6.11 21.70
N VAL A 238 26.42 -6.29 21.49
CA VAL A 238 25.38 -5.28 21.68
C VAL A 238 24.34 -5.81 22.65
N GLU A 239 23.98 -5.00 23.64
CA GLU A 239 22.82 -5.25 24.50
C GLU A 239 21.62 -4.50 23.90
N LEU A 240 20.53 -5.22 23.60
CA LEU A 240 19.39 -4.64 22.91
C LEU A 240 18.62 -3.66 23.81
N GLY A 241 18.21 -2.53 23.24
CA GLY A 241 17.34 -1.57 23.90
C GLY A 241 15.86 -1.94 23.84
N GLU A 242 15.01 -1.10 24.42
CA GLU A 242 13.55 -1.18 24.27
C GLU A 242 13.13 -0.60 22.91
N ASN A 243 12.35 -1.35 22.12
CA ASN A 243 11.82 -0.84 20.86
C ASN A 243 10.63 0.11 21.12
N PRO A 244 10.62 1.32 20.54
CA PRO A 244 9.52 2.26 20.74
C PRO A 244 8.20 1.85 20.07
N ASN A 245 8.22 0.88 19.15
CA ASN A 245 7.07 0.52 18.31
C ASN A 245 6.47 -0.85 18.64
N ASP A 246 7.21 -1.73 19.30
CA ASP A 246 6.81 -3.10 19.63
C ASP A 246 7.57 -3.61 20.88
N ASP A 247 7.27 -4.83 21.32
CA ASP A 247 7.89 -5.43 22.50
C ASP A 247 9.26 -6.10 22.22
N GLY A 248 9.78 -5.99 20.99
CA GLY A 248 11.01 -6.61 20.54
C GLY A 248 12.29 -5.88 20.98
N GLY A 249 13.43 -6.55 20.82
CA GLY A 249 14.74 -5.95 21.06
C GLY A 249 15.13 -4.90 20.02
N PHE A 250 15.77 -3.82 20.46
CA PHE A 250 16.09 -2.67 19.61
C PHE A 250 17.60 -2.47 19.41
N LEU A 251 18.05 -2.38 18.15
CA LEU A 251 19.45 -2.11 17.80
C LEU A 251 19.79 -0.64 17.58
N GLY A 252 18.79 0.25 17.44
CA GLY A 252 19.09 1.64 17.09
C GLY A 252 19.38 1.90 15.62
N ILE A 253 18.69 1.19 14.73
CA ILE A 253 18.99 1.23 13.29
C ILE A 253 17.73 1.53 12.47
N ARG A 254 17.94 2.13 11.31
CA ARG A 254 16.95 2.17 10.23
C ARG A 254 17.45 1.34 9.07
N ALA A 255 16.76 0.25 8.74
CA ALA A 255 17.12 -0.61 7.63
C ALA A 255 16.52 -0.12 6.30
N PHE A 256 17.27 -0.28 5.21
CA PHE A 256 16.83 -0.03 3.84
C PHE A 256 16.39 -1.34 3.17
N PRO A 257 15.37 -1.34 2.30
CA PRO A 257 14.86 -2.56 1.69
C PRO A 257 15.90 -3.36 0.89
N GLY A 258 15.79 -4.69 0.96
CA GLY A 258 16.56 -5.62 0.13
C GLY A 258 17.94 -5.98 0.68
N THR A 259 18.89 -6.29 -0.21
CA THR A 259 20.25 -6.74 0.14
C THR A 259 21.24 -5.66 -0.22
N THR A 260 21.95 -5.12 0.77
CA THR A 260 22.95 -4.05 0.60
C THR A 260 22.38 -2.86 -0.19
N GLY A 261 21.12 -2.50 0.10
CA GLY A 261 20.40 -1.41 -0.57
C GLY A 261 19.82 -1.75 -1.94
N LEU A 262 19.96 -3.00 -2.42
CA LEU A 262 19.38 -3.48 -3.67
C LEU A 262 18.05 -4.20 -3.44
N SER A 263 17.00 -3.70 -4.08
CA SER A 263 15.74 -4.44 -4.25
C SER A 263 15.74 -5.12 -5.62
N VAL A 264 15.46 -6.42 -5.63
CA VAL A 264 15.44 -7.23 -6.85
C VAL A 264 14.09 -7.90 -7.03
N ASP A 265 13.67 -8.03 -8.29
CA ASP A 265 12.49 -8.77 -8.69
C ASP A 265 12.81 -9.61 -9.94
N ASP A 266 12.21 -10.80 -10.07
CA ASP A 266 12.53 -11.73 -11.16
C ASP A 266 11.40 -11.90 -12.19
N PHE A 267 10.27 -11.21 -12.00
CA PHE A 267 9.08 -11.38 -12.81
C PHE A 267 8.56 -10.05 -13.36
N GLY A 268 8.42 -9.02 -12.54
CA GLY A 268 8.17 -7.64 -12.96
C GLY A 268 6.72 -7.21 -12.90
N VAL A 269 5.91 -7.78 -12.01
CA VAL A 269 4.50 -7.37 -11.82
C VAL A 269 4.26 -6.78 -10.43
N ARG A 270 3.45 -5.74 -10.39
CA ARG A 270 2.87 -5.20 -9.15
C ARG A 270 1.45 -5.70 -9.04
N THR A 271 1.18 -6.48 -7.99
CA THR A 271 -0.15 -7.06 -7.77
C THR A 271 -1.13 -6.00 -7.26
N TYR A 272 -2.32 -5.98 -7.84
CA TYR A 272 -3.41 -5.12 -7.40
C TYR A 272 -4.13 -5.77 -6.22
N PRO A 273 -4.25 -5.12 -5.05
CA PRO A 273 -4.87 -5.70 -3.86
C PRO A 273 -6.41 -5.67 -3.95
N ALA A 274 -6.98 -6.42 -4.91
CA ALA A 274 -8.40 -6.41 -5.23
C ALA A 274 -9.29 -6.73 -4.01
N GLU A 275 -8.86 -7.71 -3.20
CA GLU A 275 -9.53 -8.10 -1.97
C GLU A 275 -9.57 -6.98 -0.94
N ALA A 276 -8.46 -6.28 -0.74
CA ALA A 276 -8.40 -5.18 0.23
C ALA A 276 -9.33 -4.02 -0.16
N TYR A 277 -9.45 -3.70 -1.45
CA TYR A 277 -10.41 -2.70 -1.92
C TYR A 277 -11.87 -3.13 -1.74
N LEU A 278 -12.17 -4.40 -2.01
CA LEU A 278 -13.51 -4.94 -1.82
C LEU A 278 -13.90 -4.98 -0.34
N ALA A 279 -12.99 -5.42 0.52
CA ALA A 279 -13.14 -5.41 1.97
C ALA A 279 -13.32 -3.97 2.51
N ALA A 280 -12.56 -3.01 2.01
CA ALA A 280 -12.71 -1.59 2.36
C ALA A 280 -14.12 -1.03 2.04
N LEU A 281 -14.79 -1.59 1.02
CA LEU A 281 -16.16 -1.23 0.65
C LEU A 281 -17.24 -2.07 1.36
N GLY A 282 -16.84 -3.04 2.20
CA GLY A 282 -17.74 -3.88 2.99
C GLY A 282 -17.98 -5.29 2.48
N GLY A 283 -17.13 -5.80 1.57
CA GLY A 283 -17.13 -7.20 1.16
C GLY A 283 -16.67 -8.14 2.28
N ASP A 284 -17.08 -9.40 2.21
CA ASP A 284 -16.64 -10.45 3.12
C ASP A 284 -15.19 -10.81 2.79
N GLY A 285 -14.24 -10.15 3.44
CA GLY A 285 -12.84 -10.56 3.42
C GLY A 285 -12.73 -11.84 4.23
N SER A 286 -12.30 -12.94 3.60
CA SER A 286 -12.09 -14.19 4.31
C SER A 286 -11.03 -14.02 5.40
N ASP A 287 -11.41 -14.34 6.64
CA ASP A 287 -10.59 -14.56 7.83
C ASP A 287 -9.50 -13.51 8.15
N GLY A 288 -9.86 -12.51 8.96
CA GLY A 288 -8.88 -11.73 9.72
C GLY A 288 -9.33 -10.31 9.96
N GLY A 289 -9.78 -10.02 11.18
CA GLY A 289 -10.22 -8.69 11.58
C GLY A 289 -9.19 -7.59 11.34
N GLY A 290 -9.67 -6.42 10.93
CA GLY A 290 -8.97 -5.14 11.02
C GLY A 290 -7.73 -5.00 10.15
N GLY A 291 -7.88 -4.62 8.87
CA GLY A 291 -6.69 -4.36 8.03
C GLY A 291 -6.89 -3.33 6.92
N ALA A 292 -8.01 -3.34 6.19
CA ALA A 292 -8.14 -2.51 4.99
C ALA A 292 -8.24 -1.00 5.26
N THR A 293 -8.58 -0.58 6.48
CA THR A 293 -8.70 0.85 6.85
C THR A 293 -7.46 1.43 7.53
N GLY A 294 -6.35 0.68 7.61
CA GLY A 294 -4.97 1.14 7.82
C GLY A 294 -4.72 2.35 8.76
N GLY A 295 -5.51 2.51 9.83
CA GLY A 295 -5.48 3.70 10.69
C GLY A 295 -6.82 4.09 11.33
N PHE A 296 -7.96 3.59 10.84
CA PHE A 296 -9.29 3.93 11.41
C PHE A 296 -9.85 2.93 12.44
N GLY A 297 -9.20 1.79 12.70
CA GLY A 297 -9.65 0.79 13.69
C GLY A 297 -11.13 0.39 13.53
N ALA A 298 -11.83 0.13 14.64
CA ALA A 298 -13.26 -0.21 14.67
C ALA A 298 -14.21 0.86 14.09
N VAL A 299 -13.71 2.09 13.85
CA VAL A 299 -14.48 3.15 13.18
C VAL A 299 -14.59 2.86 11.68
N GLY A 300 -13.62 2.17 11.09
CA GLY A 300 -13.59 1.79 9.67
C GLY A 300 -14.75 0.88 9.25
N ASP A 301 -15.23 0.02 10.14
CA ASP A 301 -16.34 -0.90 9.87
C ASP A 301 -17.72 -0.24 9.98
N SER A 302 -17.79 0.97 10.54
CA SER A 302 -19.03 1.74 10.59
C SER A 302 -19.39 2.30 9.21
N PHE A 303 -20.69 2.56 8.99
CA PHE A 303 -21.17 3.23 7.77
C PHE A 303 -20.41 4.55 7.49
N PHE A 304 -20.11 5.31 8.54
CA PHE A 304 -19.38 6.56 8.44
C PHE A 304 -17.91 6.36 8.10
N GLY A 305 -17.25 5.35 8.69
CA GLY A 305 -15.88 4.97 8.34
C GLY A 305 -15.74 4.56 6.89
N ARG A 306 -16.62 3.67 6.41
CA ARG A 306 -16.67 3.26 5.00
C ARG A 306 -16.93 4.43 4.06
N THR A 307 -17.78 5.37 4.47
CA THR A 307 -18.01 6.62 3.73
C THR A 307 -16.71 7.41 3.59
N ILE A 308 -15.96 7.61 4.67
CA ILE A 308 -14.65 8.29 4.63
C ILE A 308 -13.69 7.55 3.71
N VAL A 309 -13.55 6.23 3.87
CA VAL A 309 -12.65 5.41 3.05
C VAL A 309 -13.01 5.53 1.57
N ALA A 310 -14.30 5.44 1.21
CA ALA A 310 -14.77 5.59 -0.16
C ALA A 310 -14.41 6.96 -0.78
N LEU A 311 -14.29 8.03 0.03
CA LEU A 311 -13.83 9.33 -0.46
C LEU A 311 -12.35 9.34 -0.85
N TYR A 312 -11.52 8.57 -0.15
CA TYR A 312 -10.08 8.46 -0.40
C TYR A 312 -9.73 7.47 -1.50
N LEU A 313 -10.55 6.45 -1.73
CA LEU A 313 -10.28 5.37 -2.69
C LEU A 313 -9.85 5.85 -4.10
N PRO A 314 -10.47 6.88 -4.71
CA PRO A 314 -10.03 7.36 -6.03
C PRO A 314 -8.61 7.94 -6.05
N LEU A 315 -8.06 8.29 -4.88
CA LEU A 315 -6.74 8.91 -4.70
C LEU A 315 -5.84 8.07 -3.79
N SER A 316 -6.21 6.81 -3.50
CA SER A 316 -5.51 5.99 -2.50
C SER A 316 -4.06 5.69 -2.86
N GLY A 317 -3.72 5.68 -4.14
CA GLY A 317 -2.37 5.44 -4.67
C GLY A 317 -1.40 6.60 -4.43
N VAL A 318 -1.92 7.77 -4.05
CA VAL A 318 -1.13 8.99 -3.81
C VAL A 318 -1.23 9.44 -2.35
N LEU A 319 -2.42 9.37 -1.77
CA LEU A 319 -2.74 9.94 -0.45
C LEU A 319 -3.10 8.89 0.60
N GLY A 320 -3.15 7.61 0.22
CA GLY A 320 -3.67 6.54 1.06
C GLY A 320 -2.67 5.39 1.28
N PRO A 321 -3.10 4.35 2.01
CA PRO A 321 -2.26 3.20 2.34
C PRO A 321 -2.08 2.22 1.16
N PHE A 322 -2.79 2.42 0.06
CA PHE A 322 -2.74 1.50 -1.08
C PHE A 322 -1.77 1.98 -2.16
N SER A 323 -1.16 1.05 -2.88
CA SER A 323 -0.22 1.37 -3.97
C SER A 323 -0.90 1.79 -5.29
N PHE A 324 -2.24 1.73 -5.36
CA PHE A 324 -3.02 2.04 -6.54
C PHE A 324 -4.19 2.96 -6.19
N ASN A 325 -4.76 3.62 -7.21
CA ASN A 325 -6.05 4.30 -7.07
C ASN A 325 -7.18 3.31 -7.37
N PHE A 326 -8.31 3.48 -6.69
CA PHE A 326 -9.55 2.78 -6.98
C PHE A 326 -10.59 3.76 -7.55
N PRO A 327 -10.68 3.91 -8.88
CA PRO A 327 -11.68 4.76 -9.53
C PRO A 327 -13.07 4.10 -9.63
N GLY A 328 -13.24 2.92 -9.03
CA GLY A 328 -14.38 2.04 -9.22
C GLY A 328 -14.04 0.77 -10.01
N PHE A 329 -15.08 0.02 -10.33
CA PHE A 329 -15.05 -1.22 -11.10
C PHE A 329 -15.04 -0.91 -12.61
N VAL A 330 -13.97 -0.26 -13.09
CA VAL A 330 -13.86 0.23 -14.48
C VAL A 330 -12.51 -0.11 -15.10
N GLY A 331 -12.46 -0.10 -16.44
CA GLY A 331 -11.22 -0.28 -17.20
C GLY A 331 -10.50 -1.57 -16.83
N VAL A 332 -9.19 -1.46 -16.57
CA VAL A 332 -8.32 -2.60 -16.22
C VAL A 332 -8.76 -3.30 -14.93
N ASN A 333 -9.37 -2.58 -13.98
CA ASN A 333 -9.77 -3.15 -12.69
C ASN A 333 -10.98 -4.06 -12.78
N LEU A 334 -11.83 -3.90 -13.81
CA LEU A 334 -13.07 -4.67 -13.94
C LEU A 334 -12.78 -6.17 -14.00
N ASN A 335 -11.68 -6.53 -14.66
CA ASN A 335 -11.23 -7.91 -14.77
C ASN A 335 -10.74 -8.49 -13.44
N PHE A 336 -10.56 -7.73 -12.37
CA PHE A 336 -10.13 -8.27 -11.06
C PHE A 336 -11.30 -8.74 -10.19
N TYR A 337 -12.52 -8.52 -10.65
CA TYR A 337 -13.74 -8.80 -9.92
C TYR A 337 -14.68 -9.68 -10.74
N GLU A 338 -15.54 -10.40 -10.06
CA GLU A 338 -16.59 -11.20 -10.68
C GLU A 338 -17.94 -10.97 -9.99
N PRO A 339 -19.05 -10.99 -10.73
CA PRO A 339 -20.38 -10.88 -10.14
C PRO A 339 -20.72 -12.17 -9.39
N VAL A 340 -21.09 -12.03 -8.12
CA VAL A 340 -21.45 -13.14 -7.23
C VAL A 340 -22.71 -12.80 -6.45
N GLY A 341 -23.16 -13.70 -5.57
CA GLY A 341 -24.15 -13.36 -4.56
C GLY A 341 -25.54 -12.96 -5.09
N PRO A 342 -26.31 -12.17 -4.32
CA PRO A 342 -27.73 -11.90 -4.57
C PRO A 342 -28.05 -11.22 -5.90
N LEU A 343 -27.15 -10.34 -6.38
CA LEU A 343 -27.29 -9.64 -7.66
C LEU A 343 -26.45 -10.26 -8.78
N GLY A 344 -25.80 -11.41 -8.55
CA GLY A 344 -24.91 -12.04 -9.54
C GLY A 344 -25.58 -12.34 -10.88
N GLY A 345 -26.90 -12.54 -10.90
CA GLY A 345 -27.68 -12.71 -12.13
C GLY A 345 -27.69 -11.48 -13.06
N LEU A 346 -27.28 -10.30 -12.58
CA LEU A 346 -27.09 -9.11 -13.40
C LEU A 346 -25.77 -9.13 -14.20
N GLY A 347 -24.87 -10.09 -13.92
CA GLY A 347 -23.55 -10.16 -14.53
C GLY A 347 -22.78 -8.86 -14.34
N ASP A 348 -22.15 -8.38 -15.42
CA ASP A 348 -21.39 -7.12 -15.42
C ASP A 348 -22.24 -5.88 -15.05
N GLY A 349 -23.58 -6.00 -15.09
CA GLY A 349 -24.50 -4.97 -14.63
C GLY A 349 -24.33 -4.61 -13.14
N VAL A 350 -23.82 -5.54 -12.32
CA VAL A 350 -23.47 -5.25 -10.91
C VAL A 350 -22.39 -4.17 -10.83
N PHE A 351 -21.36 -4.24 -11.67
CA PHE A 351 -20.27 -3.26 -11.68
C PHE A 351 -20.75 -1.88 -12.12
N LEU A 352 -21.63 -1.82 -13.12
CA LEU A 352 -22.24 -0.56 -13.55
C LEU A 352 -23.03 0.09 -12.40
N LEU A 353 -23.87 -0.70 -11.72
CA LEU A 353 -24.63 -0.23 -10.57
C LEU A 353 -23.71 0.25 -9.44
N ALA A 354 -22.67 -0.52 -9.13
CA ALA A 354 -21.67 -0.17 -8.12
C ALA A 354 -20.99 1.16 -8.45
N ASN A 355 -20.55 1.37 -9.70
CA ASN A 355 -19.92 2.61 -10.13
C ASN A 355 -20.85 3.81 -10.06
N ILE A 356 -22.11 3.67 -10.47
CA ILE A 356 -23.10 4.75 -10.38
C ILE A 356 -23.30 5.14 -8.93
N LEU A 357 -23.55 4.17 -8.04
CA LEU A 357 -23.77 4.45 -6.61
C LEU A 357 -22.52 5.04 -5.95
N PHE A 358 -21.33 4.54 -6.30
CA PHE A 358 -20.06 5.05 -5.81
C PHE A 358 -19.88 6.53 -6.17
N TRP A 359 -19.98 6.89 -7.45
CA TRP A 359 -19.77 8.27 -7.88
C TRP A 359 -20.90 9.22 -7.49
N VAL A 360 -22.16 8.76 -7.50
CA VAL A 360 -23.29 9.56 -7.01
C VAL A 360 -23.11 9.86 -5.52
N GLY A 361 -22.79 8.85 -4.70
CA GLY A 361 -22.50 9.05 -3.29
C GLY A 361 -21.30 9.97 -3.07
N TRP A 362 -20.17 9.68 -3.73
CA TRP A 362 -18.93 10.46 -3.62
C TRP A 362 -19.14 11.95 -3.94
N ILE A 363 -19.80 12.27 -5.06
CA ILE A 363 -20.08 13.66 -5.46
C ILE A 363 -21.04 14.32 -4.46
N ASN A 364 -22.10 13.63 -4.03
CA ASN A 364 -23.09 14.21 -3.11
C ASN A 364 -22.50 14.49 -1.73
N VAL A 365 -21.59 13.66 -1.23
CA VAL A 365 -20.87 13.93 0.03
C VAL A 365 -20.08 15.23 -0.09
N GLN A 366 -19.31 15.38 -1.16
CA GLN A 366 -18.48 16.56 -1.38
C GLN A 366 -19.32 17.83 -1.55
N LEU A 367 -20.42 17.74 -2.30
CA LEU A 367 -21.38 18.84 -2.42
C LEU A 367 -22.05 19.16 -1.07
N GLY A 368 -22.37 18.15 -0.27
CA GLY A 368 -22.89 18.31 1.09
C GLY A 368 -21.93 19.10 1.96
N PHE A 369 -20.65 18.70 2.02
CA PHE A 369 -19.62 19.40 2.78
C PHE A 369 -19.34 20.81 2.24
N PHE A 370 -19.25 20.97 0.92
CA PHE A 370 -19.05 22.29 0.30
C PHE A 370 -20.21 23.23 0.65
N ASN A 371 -21.45 22.75 0.57
CA ASN A 371 -22.62 23.54 0.96
C ASN A 371 -22.69 23.84 2.47
N CYS A 372 -21.94 23.13 3.31
CA CYS A 372 -21.80 23.45 4.73
C CYS A 372 -20.77 24.56 5.02
N ILE A 373 -19.91 24.92 4.06
CA ILE A 373 -18.87 25.95 4.26
C ILE A 373 -19.54 27.32 4.52
N PRO A 374 -19.14 28.05 5.58
CA PRO A 374 -19.72 29.34 5.95
C PRO A 374 -19.22 30.50 5.07
N ALA A 375 -19.35 30.36 3.75
CA ALA A 375 -18.97 31.37 2.76
C ALA A 375 -20.16 31.75 1.87
N PHE A 376 -20.30 33.02 1.52
CA PHE A 376 -21.23 33.45 0.46
C PHE A 376 -20.57 33.12 -0.89
N PRO A 377 -21.21 32.37 -1.81
CA PRO A 377 -22.66 32.21 -2.04
C PRO A 377 -23.30 30.89 -1.57
N LEU A 378 -22.68 30.16 -0.63
CA LEU A 378 -23.08 28.79 -0.24
C LEU A 378 -24.18 28.79 0.84
N ASP A 379 -24.92 27.68 0.92
CA ASP A 379 -26.03 27.49 1.87
C ASP A 379 -25.56 27.65 3.33
N GLY A 380 -24.35 27.21 3.67
CA GLY A 380 -23.72 27.36 4.98
C GLY A 380 -23.48 28.82 5.38
N GLY A 381 -23.14 29.69 4.42
CA GLY A 381 -23.02 31.14 4.65
C GLY A 381 -24.38 31.78 4.96
N HIS A 382 -25.44 31.33 4.31
CA HIS A 382 -26.82 31.76 4.60
C HIS A 382 -27.30 31.27 5.97
N ILE A 383 -27.01 30.03 6.33
CA ILE A 383 -27.33 29.45 7.64
C ILE A 383 -26.57 30.20 8.75
N LEU A 384 -25.24 30.37 8.62
CA LEU A 384 -24.42 31.08 9.60
C LEU A 384 -24.92 32.52 9.80
N ARG A 385 -25.18 33.24 8.71
CA ARG A 385 -25.72 34.61 8.77
C ARG A 385 -27.07 34.65 9.48
N SER A 386 -27.99 33.75 9.14
CA SER A 386 -29.32 33.73 9.77
C SER A 386 -29.25 33.38 11.26
N SER A 387 -28.34 32.49 11.65
CA SER A 387 -28.07 32.13 13.04
C SER A 387 -27.43 33.29 13.80
N ALA A 388 -26.42 33.96 13.21
CA ALA A 388 -25.78 35.13 13.80
C ALA A 388 -26.76 36.29 13.97
N GLU A 389 -27.58 36.61 12.95
CA GLU A 389 -28.63 37.62 13.03
C GLU A 389 -29.65 37.29 14.13
N THR A 390 -30.01 36.01 14.30
CA THR A 390 -30.94 35.57 15.35
C THR A 390 -30.34 35.71 16.75
N VAL A 391 -29.08 35.32 16.94
CA VAL A 391 -28.38 35.48 18.23
C VAL A 391 -28.22 36.97 18.57
N VAL A 392 -27.78 37.78 17.61
CA VAL A 392 -27.63 39.23 17.79
C VAL A 392 -28.97 39.90 18.11
N SER A 393 -30.07 39.46 17.48
CA SER A 393 -31.41 40.02 17.75
C SER A 393 -31.97 39.71 19.14
N ARG A 394 -31.39 38.73 19.87
CA ARG A 394 -31.79 38.35 21.23
C ARG A 394 -30.92 38.99 22.31
N LEU A 395 -29.84 39.66 21.93
CA LEU A 395 -29.01 40.40 22.86
C LEU A 395 -29.66 41.77 23.15
N PRO A 396 -29.68 42.23 24.41
CA PRO A 396 -30.22 43.54 24.80
C PRO A 396 -29.20 44.63 24.44
N VAL A 397 -28.97 44.83 23.14
CA VAL A 397 -28.13 45.90 22.62
C VAL A 397 -29.04 46.91 21.94
N ASP A 398 -29.15 48.10 22.53
CA ASP A 398 -29.83 49.23 21.90
C ASP A 398 -29.17 49.52 20.55
N ALA A 399 -29.95 49.33 19.47
CA ALA A 399 -29.52 49.49 18.10
C ALA A 399 -29.11 50.95 17.82
N SER A 400 -27.86 51.29 18.12
CA SER A 400 -27.28 52.58 17.83
C SER A 400 -25.87 52.42 17.26
N ARG A 401 -25.79 51.95 16.02
CA ARG A 401 -25.16 52.69 14.92
C ARG A 401 -25.16 51.86 13.64
N ARG A 402 -25.85 52.42 12.66
CA ARG A 402 -25.75 52.13 11.24
C ARG A 402 -24.29 52.35 10.82
N ILE A 403 -23.57 51.28 10.45
CA ILE A 403 -22.34 51.41 9.66
C ILE A 403 -22.52 50.55 8.42
N VAL A 404 -23.03 51.19 7.38
CA VAL A 404 -22.79 50.83 5.99
C VAL A 404 -22.17 52.06 5.37
N ARG A 405 -20.90 51.96 4.98
CA ARG A 405 -20.40 52.60 3.77
C ARG A 405 -19.42 51.66 3.11
#